data_AF-A0A7Z9DXE3-F1
#
_entry.id   AF-A0A7Z9DXE3-F1
#
_cell.length_a   1.000
_cell.length_b   1.000
_cell.length_c   1.000
_cell.angle_alpha   90.00
_cell.angle_beta   90.00
_cell.angle_gamma   90.00
#
_symmetry.space_group_name_H-M   'P 1'
#
loop_
_entity.id
_entity.type
_entity.pdbx_description
1 polymer ?
#
loop_
_entity_poly.entity_id
_entity_poly.type
_entity_poly.pdbx_seq_one_letter_code
_entity_poly.pdbx_strand_id
1 'polypeptide(L)'
;MGNREKVIVLLGIIASITSLVMGIARTATVSEKTKVKPDYERLAYLLSAKQFTKAERQTYRVMLLALGKNPKYSDPVELKKRDIAKLPCADLRKIEKIWHPYNPGNIQFRNRVMSWENNQKEINSAIVNRLGDCQLQEFKTVQVKPN
;
A
#
# COMPACT_ATOMS: atom_id res chain seq x y z
N MET A 1 63.43 22.63 20.16
CA MET A 1 62.06 22.32 19.71
C MET A 1 61.09 22.71 20.82
N GLY A 2 60.43 23.85 20.67
CA GLY A 2 59.71 24.53 21.73
C GLY A 2 58.36 23.87 22.04
N ASN A 3 57.87 23.98 23.27
CA ASN A 3 56.59 23.39 23.69
C ASN A 3 55.41 23.76 22.77
N ARG A 4 55.48 24.92 22.09
CA ARG A 4 54.49 25.37 21.10
C ARG A 4 54.45 24.49 19.84
N GLU A 5 55.60 24.02 19.36
CA GLU A 5 55.69 23.15 18.18
C GLU A 5 55.13 21.76 18.50
N LYS A 6 55.40 21.25 19.72
CA LYS A 6 54.86 19.97 20.19
C LYS A 6 53.33 19.99 20.31
N VAL A 7 52.74 21.11 20.76
CA VAL A 7 51.29 21.29 20.87
C VAL A 7 50.61 21.32 19.49
N ILE A 8 51.22 21.98 18.52
CA ILE A 8 50.68 22.06 17.15
C ILE A 8 50.68 20.66 16.49
N VAL A 9 51.76 19.90 16.66
CA VAL A 9 51.84 18.52 16.15
C VAL A 9 50.82 17.61 16.85
N LEU A 10 50.64 17.73 18.16
CA LEU A 10 49.66 16.95 18.91
C LEU A 10 48.21 17.24 18.47
N LEU A 11 47.87 18.52 18.29
CA LEU A 11 46.53 18.93 17.84
C LEU A 11 46.23 18.45 16.41
N GLY A 12 47.23 18.49 15.52
CA GLY A 12 47.09 17.99 14.15
C GLY A 12 46.81 16.48 14.09
N ILE A 13 47.49 15.69 14.92
CA ILE A 13 47.30 14.22 14.98
C ILE A 13 45.91 13.87 15.54
N ILE A 14 45.45 14.58 16.58
CA ILE A 14 44.12 14.38 17.17
C ILE A 14 43.02 14.72 16.14
N ALA A 15 43.18 15.81 15.37
CA ALA A 15 42.24 16.18 14.32
C ALA A 15 42.13 15.09 13.24
N SER A 16 43.25 14.54 12.75
CA SER A 16 43.25 13.47 11.75
C SER A 16 42.58 12.17 12.24
N ILE A 17 42.76 11.80 13.51
CA ILE A 17 42.14 10.59 14.09
C ILE A 17 40.63 10.79 14.24
N THR A 18 40.16 11.98 14.64
CA THR A 18 38.71 12.25 14.72
C THR A 18 38.01 12.24 13.35
N SER A 19 38.69 12.66 12.29
CA SER A 19 38.15 12.57 10.92
C SER A 19 38.00 11.12 10.42
N LEU A 20 38.81 10.18 10.93
CA LEU A 20 38.75 8.77 10.51
C LEU A 20 37.57 8.02 11.16
N VAL A 21 37.22 8.36 12.41
CA VAL A 21 36.13 7.68 13.16
C VAL A 21 34.74 8.13 12.69
N MET A 22 34.58 9.37 12.23
CA MET A 22 33.29 9.83 11.67
C MET A 22 32.92 9.14 10.34
N GLY A 23 33.86 8.46 9.66
CA GLY A 23 33.63 7.75 8.41
C GLY A 23 33.16 6.29 8.52
N ILE A 24 33.26 5.67 9.71
CA ILE A 24 32.91 4.25 9.95
C ILE A 24 31.49 4.04 10.51
N ALA A 25 30.81 5.11 10.94
CA ALA A 25 29.38 5.05 11.25
C ALA A 25 28.52 5.24 9.99
N ARG A 26 28.79 4.49 8.93
CA ARG A 26 27.73 4.18 7.96
C ARG A 26 26.80 3.23 8.67
N THR A 27 25.90 3.77 9.49
CA THR A 27 24.70 3.07 9.90
C THR A 27 24.10 2.50 8.63
N ALA A 28 24.09 1.17 8.53
CA ALA A 28 23.20 0.49 7.60
C ALA A 28 21.79 0.91 8.03
N THR A 29 21.31 2.04 7.52
CA THR A 29 19.89 2.31 7.47
C THR A 29 19.37 1.21 6.57
N VAL A 30 19.01 0.07 7.19
CA VAL A 30 18.06 -0.87 6.61
C VAL A 30 16.96 0.05 6.13
N SER A 31 16.88 0.24 4.81
CA SER A 31 15.86 1.07 4.20
C SER A 31 14.55 0.39 4.52
N GLU A 32 13.96 0.75 5.66
CA GLU A 32 12.69 0.21 6.12
C GLU A 32 11.69 0.56 5.02
N LYS A 33 11.28 -0.45 4.28
CA LYS A 33 10.36 -0.30 3.16
C LYS A 33 9.06 0.20 3.76
N THR A 34 8.83 1.51 3.71
CA THR A 34 7.63 2.15 4.26
C THR A 34 6.41 1.50 3.61
N LYS A 35 5.67 0.72 4.39
CA LYS A 35 4.44 0.08 3.93
C LYS A 35 3.38 1.15 3.80
N VAL A 36 3.16 1.62 2.57
CA VAL A 36 2.12 2.61 2.27
C VAL A 36 0.76 1.99 2.60
N LYS A 37 -0.01 2.64 3.48
CA LYS A 37 -1.34 2.15 3.89
C LYS A 37 -2.39 2.51 2.83
N PRO A 38 -3.44 1.69 2.66
CA PRO A 38 -4.54 2.04 1.77
C PRO A 38 -5.32 3.27 2.28
N ASP A 39 -5.58 4.22 1.39
CA ASP A 39 -6.29 5.46 1.68
C ASP A 39 -7.77 5.37 1.27
N TYR A 40 -8.58 4.98 2.26
CA TYR A 40 -10.03 4.81 2.13
C TYR A 40 -10.80 6.13 2.17
N GLU A 41 -10.28 7.13 2.88
CA GLU A 41 -10.91 8.43 3.02
C GLU A 41 -10.92 9.17 1.69
N ARG A 42 -9.81 9.12 0.96
CA ARG A 42 -9.75 9.63 -0.40
C ARG A 42 -10.73 8.94 -1.33
N LEU A 43 -10.93 7.63 -1.19
CA LEU A 43 -11.94 6.92 -1.98
C LEU A 43 -13.35 7.45 -1.68
N ALA A 44 -13.70 7.59 -0.40
CA ALA A 44 -14.99 8.12 0.03
C ALA A 44 -15.21 9.56 -0.47
N TYR A 45 -14.18 10.41 -0.37
CA TYR A 45 -14.22 11.78 -0.86
C TYR A 45 -14.42 11.85 -2.38
N LEU A 46 -13.72 11.02 -3.16
CA LEU A 46 -13.86 11.00 -4.60
C LEU A 46 -15.28 10.57 -5.03
N LEU A 47 -15.90 9.65 -4.29
CA LEU A 47 -17.28 9.23 -4.54
C LEU A 47 -18.29 10.30 -4.16
N SER A 48 -18.14 10.96 -3.02
CA SER A 48 -19.04 12.05 -2.61
C SER A 48 -18.96 13.24 -3.57
N ALA A 49 -17.78 13.50 -4.12
CA ALA A 49 -17.55 14.51 -5.16
C ALA A 49 -18.00 14.05 -6.58
N LYS A 50 -18.63 12.86 -6.72
CA LYS A 50 -19.07 12.26 -7.99
C LYS A 50 -17.94 12.09 -9.02
N GLN A 51 -16.69 11.99 -8.58
CA GLN A 51 -15.51 11.80 -9.43
C GLN A 51 -15.27 10.32 -9.71
N PHE A 52 -16.26 9.63 -10.31
CA PHE A 52 -16.27 8.16 -10.44
C PHE A 52 -15.03 7.58 -11.12
N THR A 53 -14.54 8.21 -12.20
CA THR A 53 -13.30 7.78 -12.86
C THR A 53 -12.10 7.79 -11.94
N LYS A 54 -11.97 8.79 -11.06
CA LYS A 54 -10.87 8.85 -10.08
C LYS A 54 -11.11 7.90 -8.92
N ALA A 55 -12.36 7.72 -8.48
CA ALA A 55 -12.73 6.76 -7.46
C ALA A 55 -12.40 5.32 -7.88
N GLU A 56 -12.60 4.96 -9.14
CA GLU A 56 -12.19 3.65 -9.67
C GLU A 56 -10.67 3.48 -9.63
N ARG A 57 -9.88 4.48 -10.04
CA ARG A 57 -8.41 4.43 -9.92
C ARG A 57 -7.96 4.31 -8.47
N GLN A 58 -8.61 5.03 -7.57
CA GLN A 58 -8.32 4.95 -6.14
C GLN A 58 -8.71 3.58 -5.56
N THR A 59 -9.84 3.02 -5.98
CA THR A 59 -10.26 1.66 -5.58
C THR A 59 -9.20 0.63 -5.97
N TYR A 60 -8.69 0.71 -7.19
CA TYR A 60 -7.61 -0.13 -7.68
C TYR A 60 -6.33 0.04 -6.84
N ARG A 61 -5.94 1.29 -6.56
CA ARG A 61 -4.76 1.60 -5.72
C ARG A 61 -4.91 1.03 -4.30
N VAL A 62 -6.08 1.18 -3.69
CA VAL A 62 -6.40 0.65 -2.36
C VAL A 62 -6.28 -0.87 -2.35
N MET A 63 -6.81 -1.57 -3.37
CA MET A 63 -6.70 -3.02 -3.49
C MET A 63 -5.23 -3.48 -3.62
N LEU A 64 -4.41 -2.79 -4.41
CA LEU A 64 -2.98 -3.09 -4.50
C LEU A 64 -2.28 -2.94 -3.14
N LEU A 65 -2.51 -1.83 -2.46
CA LEU A 65 -1.89 -1.55 -1.17
C LEU A 65 -2.35 -2.53 -0.07
N ALA A 66 -3.62 -2.97 -0.10
CA ALA A 66 -4.15 -4.00 0.79
C ALA A 66 -3.42 -5.34 0.61
N LEU A 67 -3.00 -5.66 -0.63
CA LEU A 67 -2.17 -6.82 -0.95
C LEU A 67 -0.68 -6.62 -0.64
N GLY A 68 -0.30 -5.48 -0.04
CA GLY A 68 1.10 -5.13 0.19
C GLY A 68 1.88 -4.84 -1.10
N LYS A 69 1.17 -4.68 -2.23
CA LYS A 69 1.78 -4.29 -3.50
C LYS A 69 1.86 -2.77 -3.54
N ASN A 70 3.08 -2.24 -3.45
CA ASN A 70 3.30 -0.82 -3.63
C ASN A 70 3.55 -0.56 -5.12
N PRO A 71 2.64 0.14 -5.84
CA PRO A 71 2.93 0.57 -7.20
C PRO A 71 4.09 1.57 -7.14
N LYS A 72 5.32 1.10 -7.37
CA LYS A 72 6.45 1.99 -7.65
C LYS A 72 6.22 2.66 -9.00
N TYR A 73 6.78 3.85 -9.17
CA TYR A 73 6.58 4.68 -10.36
C TYR A 73 7.00 4.01 -11.68
N SER A 74 7.80 2.95 -11.65
CA SER A 74 8.45 2.37 -12.84
C SER A 74 7.86 1.04 -13.34
N ASP A 75 7.04 0.33 -12.56
CA ASP A 75 6.41 -0.93 -13.02
C ASP A 75 4.88 -0.86 -12.88
N PRO A 76 4.11 -1.09 -13.96
CA PRO A 76 2.66 -1.22 -13.86
C PRO A 76 2.35 -2.48 -13.04
N VAL A 77 1.94 -2.29 -11.78
CA VAL A 77 1.50 -3.40 -10.95
C VAL A 77 0.05 -3.72 -11.29
N GLU A 78 -0.14 -4.88 -11.90
CA GLU A 78 -1.46 -5.39 -12.28
C GLU A 78 -2.11 -6.25 -11.18
N LEU A 79 -3.42 -6.05 -10.98
CA LEU A 79 -4.26 -7.00 -10.24
C LEU A 79 -4.57 -8.20 -11.14
N LYS A 80 -4.02 -9.35 -10.81
CA LYS A 80 -4.38 -10.63 -11.44
C LYS A 80 -5.52 -11.27 -10.63
N LYS A 81 -6.28 -12.18 -11.24
CA LYS A 81 -7.33 -12.95 -10.52
C LYS A 81 -6.85 -13.59 -9.23
N ARG A 82 -5.64 -14.17 -9.24
CA ARG A 82 -4.99 -14.76 -8.05
C ARG A 82 -4.71 -13.76 -6.93
N ASP A 83 -4.58 -12.48 -7.27
CA ASP A 83 -4.38 -11.41 -6.29
C ASP A 83 -5.72 -11.06 -5.64
N ILE A 84 -6.80 -11.01 -6.43
CA ILE A 84 -8.15 -10.76 -5.93
C ILE A 84 -8.58 -11.84 -4.93
N ALA A 85 -8.26 -13.11 -5.21
CA ALA A 85 -8.52 -14.22 -4.28
C ALA A 85 -7.83 -14.04 -2.92
N LYS A 86 -6.74 -13.27 -2.86
CA LYS A 86 -5.95 -13.00 -1.66
C LYS A 86 -6.33 -11.69 -0.98
N LEU A 87 -7.26 -10.92 -1.54
CA LEU A 87 -7.68 -9.66 -0.91
C LEU A 87 -8.28 -9.94 0.48
N PRO A 88 -7.85 -9.19 1.51
CA PRO A 88 -8.42 -9.34 2.84
C PRO A 88 -9.90 -8.92 2.85
N CYS A 89 -10.73 -9.69 3.55
CA CYS A 89 -12.17 -9.42 3.63
C CYS A 89 -12.48 -8.08 4.31
N ALA A 90 -11.69 -7.69 5.31
CA ALA A 90 -11.85 -6.39 5.99
C ALA A 90 -11.71 -5.22 5.01
N ASP A 91 -10.70 -5.27 4.14
CA ASP A 91 -10.47 -4.24 3.12
C ASP A 91 -11.58 -4.26 2.06
N LEU A 92 -11.95 -5.43 1.55
CA LEU A 92 -13.04 -5.57 0.57
C LEU A 92 -14.38 -5.03 1.08
N ARG A 93 -14.75 -5.37 2.32
CA ARG A 93 -15.96 -4.84 2.97
C ARG A 93 -15.92 -3.33 3.11
N LYS A 94 -14.76 -2.78 3.48
CA LYS A 94 -14.61 -1.33 3.61
C LYS A 94 -14.82 -0.64 2.27
N ILE A 95 -14.27 -1.19 1.18
CA ILE A 95 -14.50 -0.70 -0.18
C ILE A 95 -15.98 -0.83 -0.54
N GLU A 96 -16.61 -1.99 -0.31
CA GLU A 96 -18.03 -2.22 -0.61
C GLU A 96 -18.92 -1.21 0.12
N LYS A 97 -18.72 -1.00 1.43
CA LYS A 97 -19.47 -0.04 2.23
C LYS A 97 -19.34 1.39 1.70
N ILE A 98 -18.14 1.77 1.22
CA ILE A 98 -17.89 3.09 0.64
C ILE A 98 -18.61 3.25 -0.71
N TRP A 99 -18.67 2.20 -1.53
CA TRP A 99 -19.36 2.21 -2.83
C TRP A 99 -20.88 2.07 -2.74
N HIS A 100 -21.40 1.41 -1.69
CA HIS A 100 -22.81 1.03 -1.55
C HIS A 100 -23.81 2.17 -1.80
N PRO A 101 -23.62 3.41 -1.28
CA PRO A 101 -24.55 4.52 -1.52
C PRO A 101 -24.61 4.99 -2.98
N TYR A 102 -23.56 4.69 -3.77
CA TYR A 102 -23.39 5.18 -5.13
C TYR A 102 -23.63 4.10 -6.19
N ASN A 103 -23.43 2.84 -5.82
CA ASN A 103 -23.66 1.68 -6.66
C ASN A 103 -24.04 0.49 -5.77
N PRO A 104 -25.32 0.39 -5.36
CA PRO A 104 -25.75 -0.66 -4.44
C PRO A 104 -25.44 -2.04 -5.01
N GLY A 105 -24.72 -2.82 -4.22
CA GLY A 105 -24.46 -4.23 -4.49
C GLY A 105 -23.27 -4.54 -5.39
N ASN A 106 -22.49 -3.56 -5.89
CA ASN A 106 -21.39 -3.88 -6.80
C ASN A 106 -20.21 -2.89 -6.81
N ILE A 107 -18.98 -3.41 -6.68
CA ILE A 107 -17.76 -2.73 -7.11
C ILE A 107 -17.50 -3.15 -8.55
N GLN A 108 -17.65 -2.23 -9.51
CA GLN A 108 -17.39 -2.51 -10.93
C GLN A 108 -16.39 -1.51 -11.47
N PHE A 109 -15.32 -2.02 -12.08
CA PHE A 109 -14.42 -1.20 -12.88
C PHE A 109 -15.02 -1.03 -14.28
N ARG A 110 -15.51 0.18 -14.60
CA ARG A 110 -16.09 0.55 -15.90
C ARG A 110 -15.06 1.19 -16.83
N ASN A 111 -14.05 1.87 -16.29
CA ASN A 111 -13.02 2.52 -17.09
C ASN A 111 -11.87 1.56 -17.46
N ARG A 112 -11.56 1.49 -18.77
CA ARG A 112 -10.40 0.76 -19.34
C ARG A 112 -9.03 1.20 -18.80
N VAL A 113 -8.96 2.39 -18.20
CA VAL A 113 -7.70 3.07 -17.81
C VAL A 113 -6.82 2.26 -16.84
N MET A 114 -7.38 1.31 -16.08
CA MET A 114 -6.62 0.53 -15.08
C MET A 114 -6.39 -0.94 -15.47
N SER A 115 -6.91 -1.35 -16.63
CA SER A 115 -6.77 -2.69 -17.19
C SER A 115 -6.29 -2.53 -18.61
N TRP A 116 -4.98 -2.62 -18.82
CA TRP A 116 -4.44 -2.82 -20.16
C TRP A 116 -4.99 -4.16 -20.66
N GLU A 117 -6.00 -4.03 -21.53
CA GLU A 117 -6.65 -4.99 -22.42
C GLU A 117 -6.63 -6.49 -22.08
N ASN A 118 -7.73 -6.97 -21.46
CA ASN A 118 -8.62 -8.06 -21.95
C ASN A 118 -9.45 -8.76 -20.85
N ASN A 119 -9.20 -8.50 -19.56
CA ASN A 119 -9.78 -9.32 -18.49
C ASN A 119 -10.70 -8.59 -17.50
N GLN A 120 -11.28 -7.42 -17.84
CA GLN A 120 -12.18 -6.69 -16.92
C GLN A 120 -13.36 -7.53 -16.42
N LYS A 121 -13.97 -8.33 -17.30
CA LYS A 121 -15.06 -9.24 -16.93
C LYS A 121 -14.59 -10.28 -15.90
N GLU A 122 -13.40 -10.84 -16.09
CA GLU A 122 -12.81 -11.82 -15.17
C GLU A 122 -12.46 -11.17 -13.82
N ILE A 123 -11.88 -9.96 -13.83
CA ILE A 123 -11.53 -9.21 -12.63
C ILE A 123 -12.79 -8.84 -11.83
N ASN A 124 -13.81 -8.28 -12.48
CA ASN A 124 -15.07 -7.94 -11.82
C ASN A 124 -15.74 -9.21 -11.25
N SER A 125 -15.78 -10.30 -12.02
CA SER A 125 -16.30 -11.59 -11.53
C SER A 125 -15.51 -12.11 -10.32
N ALA A 126 -14.18 -12.02 -10.34
CA ALA A 126 -13.36 -12.44 -9.22
C ALA A 126 -13.62 -11.60 -7.96
N ILE A 127 -13.87 -10.30 -8.10
CA ILE A 127 -14.19 -9.40 -6.97
C ILE A 127 -15.55 -9.77 -6.37
N VAL A 128 -16.56 -9.97 -7.21
CA VAL A 128 -17.90 -10.38 -6.78
C VAL A 128 -17.84 -11.72 -6.04
N ASN A 129 -17.16 -12.72 -6.61
CA ASN A 129 -17.01 -14.02 -5.95
C ASN A 129 -16.30 -13.88 -4.60
N ARG A 130 -15.21 -13.10 -4.56
CA ARG A 130 -14.45 -12.90 -3.31
C ARG A 130 -15.27 -12.16 -2.25
N LEU A 131 -16.08 -11.18 -2.63
CA LEU A 131 -17.02 -10.52 -1.72
C LEU A 131 -18.03 -11.52 -1.15
N GLY A 132 -18.59 -12.39 -2.00
CA GLY A 132 -19.47 -13.48 -1.57
C GLY A 132 -18.80 -14.41 -0.56
N ASP A 133 -17.55 -14.83 -0.81
CA ASP A 133 -16.77 -15.63 0.13
C ASP A 133 -16.60 -14.92 1.49
N CYS A 134 -16.33 -13.61 1.47
CA CYS A 134 -16.18 -12.80 2.68
C CYS A 134 -17.49 -12.67 3.48
N GLN A 135 -18.64 -12.65 2.81
CA GLN A 135 -19.95 -12.67 3.45
C GLN A 135 -20.21 -14.03 4.12
N LEU A 136 -19.94 -15.13 3.42
CA LEU A 136 -20.08 -16.49 3.96
C LEU A 136 -19.18 -16.75 5.18
N GLN A 137 -17.96 -16.21 5.19
CA GLN A 137 -17.07 -16.30 6.34
C GLN A 137 -17.67 -15.66 7.60
N GLU A 138 -18.37 -14.53 7.46
CA GLU A 138 -19.02 -13.89 8.60
C GLU A 138 -20.16 -14.72 9.17
N PHE A 139 -21.04 -15.25 8.32
CA PHE A 139 -22.13 -16.11 8.79
C PHE A 139 -21.60 -17.31 9.57
N LYS A 140 -20.51 -17.94 9.13
CA LYS A 140 -19.88 -19.03 9.88
C LYS A 140 -19.29 -18.58 11.22
N THR A 141 -18.65 -17.41 11.28
CA THR A 141 -18.10 -16.89 12.55
C THR A 141 -19.16 -16.43 13.55
N VAL A 142 -20.32 -15.95 13.08
CA VAL A 142 -21.44 -15.53 13.93
C VAL A 142 -22.12 -16.75 14.56
N GLN A 143 -22.26 -17.85 13.81
CA GLN A 143 -22.89 -19.08 14.30
C GLN A 143 -22.00 -19.89 15.27
N VAL A 144 -20.70 -19.61 15.34
CA VAL A 144 -19.72 -20.36 16.16
C VAL A 144 -19.40 -19.65 17.50
N LYS A 145 -19.85 -18.41 17.73
CA LYS A 145 -19.72 -17.78 19.05
C LYS A 145 -20.84 -18.29 19.99
N PRO A 146 -20.53 -19.05 21.05
CA PRO A 146 -21.53 -19.36 22.07
C PRO A 146 -21.85 -18.09 22.87
N ASN A 147 -23.12 -17.96 23.26
CA ASN A 147 -23.59 -16.99 24.26
C ASN A 147 -22.92 -17.25 25.62
#